data_AF-W0FIB2-F1
#
_entry.id   AF-W0FIB2-F1
#
_cell.length_a   1.000
_cell.length_b   1.000
_cell.length_c   1.000
_cell.angle_alpha   90.00
_cell.angle_beta   90.00
_cell.angle_gamma   90.00
#
_symmetry.space_group_name_H-M   'P 1'
#
loop_
_entity.id
_entity.type
_entity.pdbx_description
1 polymer ?
#
loop_
_entity_poly.entity_id
_entity_poly.type
_entity_poly.pdbx_seq_one_letter_code
_entity_poly.pdbx_strand_id
1 'polypeptide(L)'
;GILVVVFAVPMLMFPRKLWTPPSKGEDSQIKSSPQPFDTRFYDVIFFSSRIFAELKTVAKRLLSSPLFLCQAATLVFTVNGLMGYLFSSPKYMETQFRHSAATASLFAGSLSLASMLLGVLFSGAIVRKLKPGAGLVSAHILVVDVLLVVCFAASLFLGCDTLRVSGVQEHNGELNLMNDCNAGCGCTTNVFQPVCGPDDRTTYF
;
A
#
# COMPACT_ATOMS: atom_id res chain seq x y z
N GLY A 1 -9.47 4.09 12.48
CA GLY A 1 -10.43 3.43 13.39
C GLY A 1 -11.86 3.60 12.91
N ILE A 2 -12.44 4.78 13.07
CA ILE A 2 -13.87 5.04 12.81
C ILE A 2 -14.26 4.85 11.33
N LEU A 3 -13.41 5.28 10.39
CA LEU A 3 -13.62 5.06 8.95
C LEU A 3 -13.74 3.56 8.58
N VAL A 4 -12.95 2.69 9.21
CA VAL A 4 -13.00 1.24 8.95
C VAL A 4 -14.32 0.64 9.42
N VAL A 5 -14.85 1.12 10.56
CA VAL A 5 -16.16 0.68 11.07
C VAL A 5 -17.28 1.12 10.12
N VAL A 6 -17.24 2.34 9.58
CA VAL A 6 -18.24 2.85 8.63
C VAL A 6 -18.26 2.03 7.32
N PHE A 7 -17.10 1.60 6.81
CA PHE A 7 -17.03 0.73 5.62
C PHE A 7 -17.31 -0.75 5.92
N ALA A 8 -17.12 -1.22 7.17
CA ALA A 8 -17.42 -2.60 7.57
C ALA A 8 -18.93 -2.88 7.72
N VAL A 9 -19.72 -1.87 8.10
CA VAL A 9 -21.19 -1.99 8.23
C VAL A 9 -21.87 -2.46 6.93
N PRO A 10 -21.61 -1.88 5.74
CA PRO A 10 -22.17 -2.38 4.48
C PRO A 10 -21.64 -3.76 4.07
N MET A 11 -20.41 -4.14 4.45
CA MET A 11 -19.91 -5.51 4.24
C MET A 11 -20.61 -6.56 5.12
N LEU A 12 -21.12 -6.17 6.30
CA LEU A 12 -21.92 -7.03 7.16
C LEU A 12 -23.37 -7.23 6.65
N MET A 13 -23.86 -6.35 5.76
CA MET A 13 -25.14 -6.51 5.08
C MET A 13 -25.09 -7.44 3.86
N PHE A 14 -23.90 -7.91 3.44
CA PHE A 14 -23.85 -8.99 2.46
C PHE A 14 -24.37 -10.29 3.10
N PRO A 15 -25.40 -10.93 2.54
CA PRO A 15 -25.97 -12.15 3.12
C PRO A 15 -24.88 -13.23 3.20
N ARG A 16 -24.64 -13.75 4.42
CA ARG A 16 -23.61 -14.77 4.72
C ARG A 16 -23.75 -16.10 3.97
N LYS A 17 -24.81 -16.26 3.17
CA LYS A 17 -25.04 -17.43 2.33
C LYS A 17 -25.29 -16.97 0.90
N LEU A 18 -24.30 -17.14 0.01
CA LEU A 18 -24.63 -17.40 -1.39
C LEU A 18 -25.48 -18.67 -1.38
N TRP A 19 -26.65 -18.62 -1.99
CA TRP A 19 -27.57 -19.75 -2.12
C TRP A 19 -26.81 -20.99 -2.59
N THR A 20 -26.52 -21.90 -1.68
CA THR A 20 -26.09 -23.26 -2.01
C THR A 20 -27.35 -24.05 -2.31
N PRO A 21 -27.47 -24.70 -3.49
CA PRO A 21 -28.59 -25.58 -3.76
C PRO A 21 -28.66 -26.68 -2.69
N PRO A 22 -29.86 -27.10 -2.26
CA PRO A 22 -30.01 -28.00 -1.13
C PRO A 22 -29.38 -29.37 -1.43
N SER A 23 -28.31 -29.68 -0.71
CA SER A 23 -27.83 -31.05 -0.53
C SER A 23 -28.81 -31.77 0.41
N LYS A 24 -29.41 -32.84 -0.08
CA LYS A 24 -30.29 -33.73 0.69
C LYS A 24 -29.55 -34.34 1.89
N GLY A 25 -30.24 -34.36 3.04
CA GLY A 25 -29.98 -35.28 4.16
C GLY A 25 -29.13 -34.70 5.30
N GLU A 26 -29.76 -34.33 6.41
CA GLU A 26 -29.75 -35.13 7.66
C GLU A 26 -30.53 -34.40 8.77
N ASP A 27 -31.54 -35.09 9.28
CA ASP A 27 -32.30 -34.81 10.50
C ASP A 27 -31.39 -34.80 11.74
N SER A 28 -31.72 -33.97 12.73
CA SER A 28 -31.88 -34.39 14.15
C SER A 28 -32.09 -33.19 15.09
N GLN A 29 -33.34 -33.03 15.53
CA GLN A 29 -33.81 -32.82 16.92
C GLN A 29 -32.94 -32.01 17.91
N ILE A 30 -33.54 -31.01 18.58
CA ILE A 30 -33.62 -30.91 20.05
C ILE A 30 -34.81 -30.00 20.45
N LYS A 31 -35.54 -30.50 21.45
CA LYS A 31 -36.84 -30.12 22.02
C LYS A 31 -36.78 -29.00 23.08
N SER A 32 -37.93 -28.32 23.19
CA SER A 32 -38.63 -27.76 24.39
C SER A 32 -38.04 -26.63 25.24
N SER A 33 -38.88 -25.59 25.43
CA SER A 33 -38.83 -24.44 26.37
C SER A 33 -39.27 -24.82 27.81
N PRO A 34 -38.94 -24.05 28.87
CA PRO A 34 -39.85 -23.00 29.40
C PRO A 34 -39.18 -21.65 29.84
N GLN A 35 -39.94 -20.55 29.77
CA GLN A 35 -39.57 -19.14 30.13
C GLN A 35 -39.69 -18.82 31.65
N PRO A 36 -39.47 -17.58 32.21
CA PRO A 36 -39.01 -16.27 31.68
C PRO A 36 -37.98 -15.50 32.56
N PHE A 37 -36.85 -14.99 32.04
CA PHE A 37 -36.07 -13.90 32.67
C PHE A 37 -35.03 -13.31 31.69
N ASP A 38 -35.08 -11.98 31.49
CA ASP A 38 -34.21 -11.10 30.69
C ASP A 38 -33.42 -11.70 29.49
N THR A 39 -34.15 -12.06 28.43
CA THR A 39 -33.63 -12.74 27.23
C THR A 39 -32.67 -11.87 26.39
N ARG A 40 -32.72 -10.54 26.51
CA ARG A 40 -32.07 -9.62 25.54
C ARG A 40 -30.56 -9.46 25.77
N PHE A 41 -30.11 -9.51 27.02
CA PHE A 41 -28.69 -9.39 27.36
C PHE A 41 -27.93 -10.70 27.15
N TYR A 42 -28.55 -11.84 27.48
CA TYR A 42 -27.98 -13.17 27.25
C TYR A 42 -27.84 -13.49 25.76
N ASP A 43 -28.80 -13.09 24.92
CA ASP A 43 -28.71 -13.28 23.47
C ASP A 43 -27.51 -12.54 22.85
N VAL A 44 -27.19 -11.33 23.30
CA VAL A 44 -26.04 -10.55 22.78
C VAL A 44 -24.70 -11.18 23.20
N ILE A 45 -24.58 -11.62 24.45
CA ILE A 45 -23.35 -12.27 24.96
C ILE A 45 -23.16 -13.65 24.33
N PHE A 46 -24.23 -14.42 24.18
CA PHE A 46 -24.20 -15.74 23.56
C PHE A 46 -23.92 -15.66 22.05
N PHE A 47 -24.53 -14.69 21.36
CA PHE A 47 -24.26 -14.38 19.96
C PHE A 47 -22.81 -13.93 19.75
N SER A 48 -22.30 -13.05 20.61
CA SER A 48 -20.89 -12.63 20.60
C SER A 48 -19.95 -13.82 20.83
N SER A 49 -20.21 -14.65 21.83
CA SER A 49 -19.36 -15.82 22.14
C SER A 49 -19.35 -16.85 21.00
N ARG A 50 -20.51 -17.12 20.38
CA ARG A 50 -20.57 -17.95 19.15
C ARG A 50 -19.81 -17.31 18.00
N ILE A 51 -19.94 -16.01 17.76
CA ILE A 51 -19.19 -15.30 16.72
C ILE A 51 -17.68 -15.40 16.97
N PHE A 52 -17.21 -15.21 18.20
CA PHE A 52 -15.78 -15.32 18.51
C PHE A 52 -15.26 -16.74 18.32
N ALA A 53 -16.04 -17.77 18.68
CA ALA A 53 -15.68 -19.16 18.46
C ALA A 53 -15.63 -19.52 16.95
N GLU A 54 -16.62 -19.06 16.18
CA GLU A 54 -16.67 -19.21 14.73
C GLU A 54 -15.53 -18.44 14.05
N LEU A 55 -15.28 -17.20 14.47
CA LEU A 55 -14.19 -16.36 13.97
C LEU A 55 -12.84 -16.99 14.25
N LYS A 56 -12.61 -17.53 15.46
CA LYS A 56 -11.38 -18.25 15.81
C LYS A 56 -11.18 -19.48 14.93
N THR A 57 -12.25 -20.22 14.65
CA THR A 57 -12.22 -21.42 13.80
C THR A 57 -11.91 -21.06 12.35
N VAL A 58 -12.57 -20.03 11.82
CA VAL A 58 -12.35 -19.51 10.47
C VAL A 58 -10.94 -18.90 10.34
N ALA A 59 -10.50 -18.09 11.30
CA ALA A 59 -9.17 -17.51 11.34
C ALA A 59 -8.08 -18.59 11.39
N LYS A 60 -8.25 -19.63 12.21
CA LYS A 60 -7.32 -20.76 12.26
C LYS A 60 -7.23 -21.49 10.92
N ARG A 61 -8.36 -21.70 10.23
CA ARG A 61 -8.40 -22.33 8.90
C ARG A 61 -7.72 -21.45 7.84
N LEU A 62 -7.97 -20.14 7.86
CA LEU A 62 -7.34 -19.16 6.96
C LEU A 62 -5.82 -19.11 7.18
N LEU A 63 -5.38 -18.97 8.44
CA LEU A 63 -3.97 -18.93 8.82
C LEU A 63 -3.25 -20.25 8.56
N SER A 64 -3.96 -21.39 8.54
CA SER A 64 -3.35 -22.68 8.17
C SER A 64 -3.21 -22.86 6.66
N SER A 65 -3.83 -22.00 5.85
CA SER A 65 -3.70 -22.08 4.39
C SER A 65 -2.40 -21.39 3.94
N PRO A 66 -1.46 -22.11 3.30
CA PRO A 66 -0.15 -21.56 2.95
C PRO A 66 -0.28 -20.39 1.96
N LEU A 67 -1.27 -20.46 1.06
CA LEU A 67 -1.50 -19.44 0.05
C LEU A 67 -1.94 -18.10 0.68
N PHE A 68 -2.76 -18.14 1.73
CA PHE A 68 -3.15 -16.94 2.47
C PHE A 68 -1.96 -16.32 3.21
N LEU A 69 -1.10 -17.15 3.81
CA LEU A 69 0.11 -16.66 4.49
C LEU A 69 1.09 -15.99 3.51
N CYS A 70 1.32 -16.60 2.34
CA CYS A 70 2.17 -16.00 1.30
C CYS A 70 1.60 -14.66 0.82
N GLN A 71 0.29 -14.59 0.59
CA GLN A 71 -0.36 -13.34 0.16
C GLN A 71 -0.32 -12.27 1.25
N ALA A 72 -0.51 -12.65 2.52
CA ALA A 72 -0.39 -11.73 3.65
C ALA A 72 1.04 -11.19 3.80
N ALA A 73 2.06 -12.05 3.68
CA ALA A 73 3.46 -11.63 3.73
C ALA A 73 3.78 -10.66 2.59
N THR A 74 3.38 -10.99 1.37
CA THR A 74 3.59 -10.14 0.19
C THR A 74 2.92 -8.78 0.37
N LEU A 75 1.68 -8.75 0.87
CA LEU A 75 0.96 -7.51 1.16
C LEU A 75 1.72 -6.62 2.16
N VAL A 76 2.28 -7.19 3.23
CA VAL A 76 3.06 -6.44 4.22
C VAL A 76 4.30 -5.80 3.58
N PHE A 77 5.06 -6.57 2.79
CA PHE A 77 6.23 -6.05 2.10
C PHE A 77 5.85 -4.96 1.08
N THR A 78 4.80 -5.19 0.29
CA THR A 78 4.30 -4.22 -0.70
C THR A 78 3.85 -2.93 -0.05
N VAL A 79 3.09 -2.98 1.05
CA VAL A 79 2.63 -1.77 1.76
C VAL A 79 3.81 -1.00 2.36
N ASN A 80 4.77 -1.71 2.96
CA ASN A 80 5.96 -1.08 3.52
C ASN A 80 6.80 -0.38 2.44
N GLY A 81 7.06 -1.08 1.32
CA GLY A 81 7.80 -0.51 0.19
C GLY A 81 7.08 0.66 -0.46
N LEU A 82 5.76 0.53 -0.68
CA LEU A 82 4.94 1.59 -1.25
C LEU A 82 4.89 2.82 -0.35
N MET A 83 4.75 2.66 0.96
CA MET A 83 4.78 3.80 1.89
C MET A 83 6.13 4.50 1.86
N GLY A 84 7.24 3.74 1.91
CA GLY A 84 8.58 4.31 1.76
C GLY A 84 8.70 5.15 0.48
N TYR A 85 8.28 4.58 -0.65
CA TYR A 85 8.27 5.27 -1.94
C TYR A 85 7.39 6.53 -1.95
N LEU A 86 6.17 6.46 -1.43
CA LEU A 86 5.24 7.60 -1.42
C LEU A 86 5.74 8.75 -0.53
N PHE A 87 6.39 8.45 0.59
CA PHE A 87 6.96 9.48 1.47
C PHE A 87 8.23 10.10 0.89
N SER A 88 9.10 9.30 0.26
CA SER A 88 10.34 9.80 -0.34
C SER A 88 10.13 10.47 -1.70
N SER A 89 9.07 10.12 -2.43
CA SER A 89 8.81 10.60 -3.81
C SER A 89 8.70 12.13 -3.93
N PRO A 90 7.87 12.86 -3.15
CA PRO A 90 7.77 14.31 -3.31
C PRO A 90 9.07 15.02 -2.95
N LYS A 91 9.78 14.54 -1.93
CA LYS A 91 11.10 15.04 -1.53
C LYS A 91 12.15 14.81 -2.62
N TYR A 92 12.13 13.63 -3.25
CA TYR A 92 13.00 13.30 -4.36
C TYR A 92 12.73 14.22 -5.56
N MET A 93 11.46 14.45 -5.90
CA MET A 93 11.10 15.29 -7.05
C MET A 93 11.39 16.78 -6.81
N GLU A 94 11.22 17.26 -5.57
CA GLU A 94 11.63 18.60 -5.15
C GLU A 94 13.15 18.79 -5.23
N THR A 95 13.92 17.81 -4.74
CA THR A 95 15.40 17.90 -4.70
C THR A 95 16.05 17.73 -6.06
N GLN A 96 15.55 16.82 -6.90
CA GLN A 96 16.14 16.51 -8.21
C GLN A 96 15.66 17.43 -9.33
N PHE A 97 14.36 17.73 -9.38
CA PHE A 97 13.78 18.51 -10.49
C PHE A 97 13.52 19.97 -10.14
N ARG A 98 13.88 20.41 -8.92
CA ARG A 98 13.68 21.79 -8.41
C ARG A 98 12.26 22.32 -8.60
N HIS A 99 11.29 21.41 -8.64
CA HIS A 99 9.88 21.76 -8.68
C HIS A 99 9.40 22.15 -7.28
N SER A 100 8.41 23.04 -7.20
CA SER A 100 7.81 23.39 -5.92
C SER A 100 7.15 22.15 -5.29
N ALA A 101 7.19 22.06 -3.96
CA ALA A 101 6.61 20.94 -3.22
C ALA A 101 5.14 20.68 -3.60
N ALA A 102 4.39 21.73 -3.96
CA ALA A 102 3.00 21.64 -4.41
C ALA A 102 2.86 20.95 -5.78
N THR A 103 3.62 21.37 -6.80
CA THR A 103 3.51 20.77 -8.14
C THR A 103 4.05 19.34 -8.15
N ALA A 104 5.11 19.08 -7.40
CA ALA A 104 5.66 17.73 -7.24
C ALA A 104 4.64 16.77 -6.62
N SER A 105 3.99 17.18 -5.53
CA SER A 105 2.99 16.36 -4.85
C SER A 105 1.74 16.13 -5.71
N LEU A 106 1.31 17.13 -6.48
CA LEU A 106 0.18 17.01 -7.40
C LEU A 106 0.45 15.99 -8.50
N PHE A 107 1.65 15.99 -9.10
CA PHE A 107 1.98 15.05 -10.16
C PHE A 107 2.12 13.61 -9.63
N ALA A 108 2.86 13.42 -8.54
CA ALA A 108 3.02 12.10 -7.91
C ALA A 108 1.67 11.53 -7.45
N GLY A 109 0.83 12.36 -6.81
CA GLY A 109 -0.48 11.95 -6.33
C GLY A 109 -1.47 11.65 -7.46
N SER A 110 -1.57 12.53 -8.46
CA SER A 110 -2.50 12.34 -9.58
C SER A 110 -2.17 11.13 -10.43
N LEU A 111 -0.90 10.90 -10.74
CA LEU A 111 -0.46 9.72 -11.50
C LEU A 111 -0.76 8.43 -10.74
N SER A 112 -0.48 8.40 -9.42
CA SER A 112 -0.75 7.25 -8.56
C SER A 112 -2.25 6.94 -8.47
N LEU A 113 -3.09 7.97 -8.34
CA LEU A 113 -4.54 7.80 -8.29
C LEU A 113 -5.10 7.30 -9.62
N ALA A 114 -4.66 7.87 -10.75
CA ALA A 114 -5.09 7.44 -12.07
C ALA A 114 -4.69 5.97 -12.35
N SER A 115 -3.46 5.59 -12.03
CA SER A 115 -3.00 4.20 -12.21
C SER A 115 -3.78 3.24 -11.32
N MET A 116 -4.08 3.63 -10.08
CA MET A 116 -4.85 2.80 -9.15
C MET A 116 -6.28 2.57 -9.65
N LEU A 117 -6.95 3.61 -10.15
CA LEU A 117 -8.29 3.49 -10.74
C LEU A 117 -8.30 2.55 -11.94
N LEU A 118 -7.34 2.72 -12.86
CA LEU A 118 -7.22 1.86 -14.04
C LEU A 118 -6.92 0.40 -13.64
N GLY A 119 -6.02 0.18 -12.68
CA GLY A 119 -5.68 -1.17 -12.20
C GLY A 119 -6.86 -1.89 -11.56
N VAL A 120 -7.66 -1.20 -10.74
CA VAL A 120 -8.86 -1.76 -10.11
C VAL A 120 -9.93 -2.09 -11.14
N LEU A 121 -10.18 -1.19 -12.09
CA LEU A 121 -11.16 -1.43 -13.16
C LEU A 121 -10.76 -2.59 -14.06
N PHE A 122 -9.48 -2.65 -14.44
CA PHE A 122 -8.96 -3.70 -15.31
C PHE A 122 -8.97 -5.08 -14.62
N SER A 123 -8.46 -5.18 -13.39
CA SER A 123 -8.49 -6.43 -12.61
C SER A 123 -9.92 -6.89 -12.34
N GLY A 124 -10.84 -5.98 -12.03
CA GLY A 124 -12.26 -6.28 -11.87
C GLY A 124 -12.91 -6.78 -13.16
N ALA A 125 -12.58 -6.18 -14.30
CA ALA A 125 -13.09 -6.61 -15.61
C ALA A 125 -12.61 -8.02 -15.98
N ILE A 126 -11.34 -8.35 -15.70
CA ILE A 126 -10.78 -9.69 -15.91
C ILE A 126 -11.54 -10.74 -15.08
N VAL A 127 -11.73 -10.48 -13.78
CA VAL A 127 -12.44 -11.41 -12.88
C VAL A 127 -13.89 -11.59 -13.32
N ARG A 128 -14.56 -10.50 -13.75
CA ARG A 128 -15.94 -10.55 -14.24
C ARG A 128 -16.09 -11.36 -15.52
N LYS A 129 -15.13 -11.26 -16.45
CA LYS A 129 -15.18 -11.98 -17.74
C LYS A 129 -14.80 -13.44 -17.62
N LEU A 130 -13.72 -13.76 -16.91
CA LEU A 130 -13.18 -15.11 -16.85
C LEU A 130 -13.86 -15.99 -15.78
N LYS A 131 -14.58 -15.38 -14.82
CA LYS A 131 -15.18 -16.06 -13.65
C LYS A 131 -14.29 -17.18 -13.06
N PRO A 132 -13.00 -16.89 -12.79
CA PRO A 132 -12.07 -17.91 -12.34
C PRO A 132 -12.44 -18.42 -10.94
N GLY A 133 -12.09 -19.68 -10.65
CA GLY A 133 -12.26 -20.23 -9.31
C GLY A 133 -11.42 -19.50 -8.26
N ALA A 134 -11.83 -19.57 -6.98
CA ALA A 134 -11.21 -18.80 -5.89
C ALA A 134 -9.69 -19.00 -5.77
N GLY A 135 -9.19 -20.22 -5.99
CA GLY A 135 -7.74 -20.50 -5.95
C GLY A 135 -6.96 -19.84 -7.10
N LEU A 136 -7.54 -19.80 -8.30
CA LEU A 136 -6.90 -19.17 -9.47
C LEU A 136 -6.86 -17.65 -9.33
N VAL A 137 -7.91 -17.04 -8.74
CA VAL A 137 -7.92 -15.62 -8.39
C VAL A 137 -6.78 -15.27 -7.45
N SER A 138 -6.64 -16.01 -6.34
CA SER A 138 -5.59 -15.72 -5.36
C SER A 138 -4.18 -15.96 -5.92
N ALA A 139 -3.99 -16.99 -6.76
CA ALA A 139 -2.73 -17.19 -7.48
C ALA A 139 -2.40 -16.03 -8.42
N HIS A 140 -3.40 -15.52 -9.16
CA HIS A 140 -3.21 -14.37 -10.05
C HIS A 140 -2.82 -13.10 -9.27
N ILE A 141 -3.48 -12.84 -8.13
CA ILE A 141 -3.14 -11.70 -7.25
C ILE A 141 -1.69 -11.82 -6.78
N LEU A 142 -1.29 -13.01 -6.31
CA LEU A 142 0.08 -13.24 -5.84
C LEU A 142 1.12 -12.98 -6.95
N VAL A 143 0.85 -13.40 -8.19
CA VAL A 143 1.75 -13.16 -9.34
C VAL A 143 1.89 -11.66 -9.61
N VAL A 144 0.79 -10.91 -9.59
CA VAL A 144 0.80 -9.45 -9.79
C VAL A 144 1.59 -8.76 -8.68
N ASP A 145 1.40 -9.17 -7.42
CA ASP A 145 2.12 -8.58 -6.29
C ASP A 145 3.63 -8.88 -6.36
N VAL A 146 4.02 -10.10 -6.72
CA VAL A 146 5.45 -10.45 -6.89
C VAL A 146 6.08 -9.63 -8.01
N LEU A 147 5.38 -9.48 -9.14
CA LEU A 147 5.86 -8.64 -10.24
C LEU A 147 6.06 -7.18 -9.78
N LEU A 148 5.13 -6.65 -8.99
CA LEU A 148 5.24 -5.30 -8.42
C LEU A 148 6.48 -5.16 -7.52
N VAL A 149 6.75 -6.13 -6.65
CA VAL A 149 7.95 -6.15 -5.80
C VAL A 149 9.22 -6.17 -6.65
N VAL A 150 9.26 -6.98 -7.71
CA VAL A 150 10.40 -7.01 -8.65
C VAL A 150 10.59 -5.67 -9.34
N CYS A 151 9.51 -5.02 -9.77
CA CYS A 151 9.57 -3.68 -10.36
C CYS A 151 10.12 -2.64 -9.36
N PHE A 152 9.67 -2.67 -8.10
CA PHE A 152 10.23 -1.82 -7.05
C PHE A 152 11.71 -2.10 -6.82
N ALA A 153 12.12 -3.37 -6.77
CA ALA A 153 13.52 -3.74 -6.64
C ALA A 153 14.36 -3.28 -7.84
N ALA A 154 13.84 -3.43 -9.06
CA ALA A 154 14.48 -2.93 -10.28
C ALA A 154 14.65 -1.41 -10.24
N SER A 155 13.66 -0.68 -9.72
CA SER A 155 13.73 0.78 -9.58
C SER A 155 14.88 1.26 -8.68
N LEU A 156 15.35 0.43 -7.75
CA LEU A 156 16.55 0.74 -6.95
C LEU A 156 17.83 0.79 -7.78
N PHE A 157 17.87 0.07 -8.90
CA PHE A 157 19.03 0.03 -9.80
C PHE A 157 18.97 1.11 -10.89
N LEU A 158 17.81 1.74 -11.12
CA LEU A 158 17.69 2.89 -12.01
C LEU A 158 18.12 4.15 -11.25
N GLY A 159 19.43 4.32 -11.09
CA GLY A 159 20.03 5.58 -10.63
C GLY A 159 20.19 6.55 -11.81
N CYS A 160 19.97 7.84 -11.55
CA CYS A 160 20.41 8.91 -12.45
C CYS A 160 21.81 9.38 -12.02
N ASP A 161 22.58 9.96 -12.96
CA ASP A 161 23.86 10.59 -12.62
C ASP A 161 23.62 11.70 -11.59
N THR A 162 24.32 11.62 -10.45
CA THR A 162 24.27 12.65 -9.41
C THR A 162 24.78 13.97 -9.99
N LEU A 163 24.01 15.05 -9.78
CA LEU A 163 24.35 16.40 -10.25
C LEU A 163 25.79 16.76 -9.83
N ARG A 164 26.71 16.92 -10.78
CA ARG A 164 28.10 17.27 -10.50
C ARG A 164 28.18 18.77 -10.20
N VAL A 165 28.24 19.10 -8.92
CA VAL A 165 28.47 20.48 -8.45
C VAL A 165 29.97 20.73 -8.42
N SER A 166 30.45 21.59 -9.31
CA SER A 166 31.85 22.04 -9.32
C SER A 166 32.05 23.17 -8.30
N GLY A 167 33.24 23.25 -7.71
CA GLY A 167 33.52 24.25 -6.67
C GLY A 167 33.11 23.82 -5.26
N VAL A 168 32.93 22.53 -4.99
CA VAL A 168 32.74 21.99 -3.64
C VAL A 168 33.97 21.21 -3.22
N GLN A 169 34.52 21.52 -2.06
CA GLN A 169 35.64 20.77 -1.49
C GLN A 169 35.07 19.78 -0.47
N GLU A 170 35.12 18.49 -0.76
CA GLU A 170 34.80 17.46 0.24
C GLU A 170 36.00 17.26 1.16
N HIS A 171 35.81 17.53 2.45
CA HIS A 171 36.75 17.13 3.50
C HIS A 171 36.02 16.22 4.47
N ASN A 172 36.44 14.95 4.56
CA ASN A 172 35.87 13.95 5.48
C ASN A 172 34.34 13.75 5.39
N GLY A 173 33.75 13.93 4.19
CA GLY A 173 32.31 13.78 3.97
C GLY A 173 31.47 15.02 4.31
N GLU A 174 32.11 16.11 4.72
CA GLU A 174 31.47 17.43 4.83
C GLU A 174 31.73 18.25 3.57
N LEU A 175 30.65 18.77 2.98
CA LEU A 175 30.68 19.64 1.81
C LEU A 175 31.07 21.05 2.26
N ASN A 176 32.31 21.47 2.00
CA ASN A 176 32.73 22.84 2.27
C ASN A 176 32.45 23.73 1.04
N LEU A 177 31.47 24.61 1.19
CA LEU A 177 31.04 25.60 0.18
C LEU A 177 31.79 26.94 0.31
N MET A 178 32.56 27.15 1.39
CA MET A 178 33.40 28.33 1.60
C MET A 178 34.84 28.02 1.21
N ASN A 179 35.12 28.10 -0.09
CA ASN A 179 36.45 27.90 -0.67
C ASN A 179 36.83 29.08 -1.59
N ASP A 180 38.08 29.08 -2.05
CA ASP A 180 38.59 30.12 -2.94
C ASP A 180 37.84 30.20 -4.28
N CYS A 181 37.21 29.11 -4.71
CA CYS A 181 36.40 29.07 -5.94
C CYS A 181 35.07 29.84 -5.77
N ASN A 182 34.47 29.78 -4.59
CA ASN A 182 33.20 30.44 -4.28
C ASN A 182 33.41 31.81 -3.59
N ALA A 183 34.66 32.18 -3.31
CA ALA A 183 35.03 33.44 -2.69
C ALA A 183 34.67 34.62 -3.62
N GLY A 184 33.84 35.55 -3.12
CA GLY A 184 33.43 36.73 -3.88
C GLY A 184 32.21 36.56 -4.79
N CYS A 185 31.60 35.36 -4.87
CA CYS A 185 30.36 35.15 -5.63
C CYS A 185 29.10 35.71 -4.93
N GLY A 186 29.15 35.98 -3.63
CA GLY A 186 28.02 36.55 -2.87
C GLY A 186 26.84 35.60 -2.64
N CYS A 187 27.00 34.30 -2.91
CA CYS A 187 25.97 33.29 -2.71
C CYS A 187 25.69 33.02 -1.22
N THR A 188 24.42 32.87 -0.86
CA THR A 188 24.05 32.54 0.53
C THR A 188 24.17 31.03 0.75
N THR A 189 24.75 30.60 1.87
CA THR A 189 24.80 29.17 2.25
C THR A 189 23.53 28.66 2.93
N ASN A 190 22.61 29.56 3.29
CA ASN A 190 21.34 29.22 3.96
C ASN A 190 20.36 28.48 3.05
N VAL A 191 20.40 28.76 1.73
CA VAL A 191 19.55 28.13 0.72
C VAL A 191 20.44 27.70 -0.43
N PHE A 192 20.46 26.39 -0.70
CA PHE A 192 21.23 25.83 -1.80
C PHE A 192 20.58 26.19 -3.13
N GLN A 193 21.21 27.10 -3.88
CA GLN A 193 20.69 27.62 -5.14
C GLN A 193 21.77 27.58 -6.24
N PRO A 194 22.01 26.41 -6.84
CA PRO A 194 23.12 26.25 -7.79
C PRO A 194 22.81 26.90 -9.13
N VAL A 195 23.85 27.50 -9.72
CA VAL A 195 23.80 28.14 -11.04
C VAL A 195 24.27 27.15 -12.10
N CYS A 196 23.57 27.09 -13.24
CA CYS A 196 24.00 26.27 -14.37
C CYS A 196 25.12 26.98 -15.13
N GLY A 197 26.17 26.24 -15.48
CA GLY A 197 27.21 26.68 -16.39
C GLY A 197 26.70 26.87 -17.81
N PRO A 198 27.44 27.59 -18.67
CA PRO A 198 27.08 27.81 -20.06
C PRO A 198 26.96 26.51 -20.89
N ASP A 199 27.55 25.41 -20.42
CA ASP A 199 27.49 24.09 -21.05
C ASP A 199 26.24 23.27 -20.65
N ASP A 200 25.36 23.83 -19.80
CA ASP A 200 24.12 23.22 -19.28
C ASP A 200 24.27 21.85 -18.57
N ARG A 201 25.51 21.40 -18.39
CA ARG A 201 25.89 20.11 -17.76
C ARG A 201 26.63 20.27 -16.44
N THR A 202 27.30 21.39 -16.25
CA THR A 202 28.03 21.74 -15.03
C THR A 202 27.17 22.63 -14.17
N THR A 203 27.04 22.30 -12.89
CA THR A 203 26.39 23.16 -11.91
C THR A 203 27.42 23.72 -10.95
N TYR A 204 27.30 25.00 -10.60
CA TYR A 204 28.17 25.73 -9.69
C TYR A 204 27.36 26.15 -8.45
N PHE A 205 28.06 26.33 -7.33
CA PHE A 205 27.51 26.97 -6.14
C PHE A 205 27.62 28.49 -6.23
#